data_AF-A0A1M3IMY1-F1
#
_entry.id   AF-A0A1M3IMY1-F1
#
_cell.length_a   1.000
_cell.length_b   1.000
_cell.length_c   1.000
_cell.angle_alpha   90.00
_cell.angle_beta   90.00
_cell.angle_gamma   90.00
#
_symmetry.space_group_name_H-M   'P 1'
#
loop_
_entity.id
_entity.type
_entity.pdbx_description
1 polymer ?
#
loop_
_entity_poly.entity_id
_entity_poly.type
_entity_poly.pdbx_seq_one_letter_code
_entity_poly.pdbx_strand_id
1 'polypeptide(L)'
;MCPYCLPAKTNKTSLQTRFSTIGMLILIHNRRFIEIGSSGRRYTKADMLQVLPLEASMTIEATDFEVRFLGKDLILVIYRALKSRENKSSLRSSLWKQTEERWKMVFHQGTPL
;
A
#
# COMPACT_ATOMS: atom_id res chain seq x y z
N MET A 1 1.22 23.28 16.88
CA MET A 1 2.26 22.49 16.19
C MET A 1 1.94 21.02 16.40
N CYS A 2 1.85 20.21 15.33
CA CYS A 2 1.53 18.79 15.43
C CYS A 2 2.78 18.02 15.91
N PRO A 3 2.77 17.39 17.11
CA PRO A 3 3.97 16.78 17.71
C PRO A 3 4.46 15.51 16.98
N TYR A 4 3.75 15.06 15.94
CA TYR A 4 4.09 13.85 15.18
C TYR A 4 4.63 14.12 13.77
N CYS A 5 4.81 15.38 13.36
CA CYS A 5 5.45 15.71 12.09
C CYS A 5 6.98 15.47 12.16
N LEU A 6 7.40 14.20 12.18
CA LEU A 6 8.79 13.84 11.94
C LEU A 6 9.14 14.10 10.47
N PRO A 7 10.39 14.50 10.16
CA PRO A 7 10.81 14.74 8.79
C PRO A 7 10.66 13.45 7.96
N ALA A 8 10.10 13.60 6.75
CA ALA A 8 10.02 12.52 5.78
C ALA A 8 11.42 11.96 5.51
N LYS A 9 11.64 10.69 5.85
CA LYS A 9 12.86 9.99 5.41
C LYS A 9 12.62 9.50 4.00
N THR A 10 13.16 10.20 3.01
CA THR A 10 13.18 9.77 1.61
C THR A 10 14.39 8.85 1.40
N ASN A 11 14.16 7.54 1.39
CA ASN A 11 15.15 6.59 0.90
C ASN A 11 14.84 6.32 -0.58
N LYS A 12 15.77 6.70 -1.48
CA LYS A 12 15.71 6.40 -2.92
C LYS A 12 16.09 4.94 -3.19
N THR A 13 15.41 3.99 -2.56
CA THR A 13 15.62 2.57 -2.82
C THR A 13 14.48 2.10 -3.72
N SER A 14 14.80 1.62 -4.92
CA SER A 14 13.82 0.91 -5.75
C SER A 14 13.62 -0.49 -5.17
N LEU A 15 12.37 -0.84 -4.92
CA LEU A 15 11.99 -2.19 -4.50
C LEU A 15 11.20 -2.82 -5.63
N GLN A 16 11.80 -3.79 -6.31
CA GLN A 16 11.05 -4.66 -7.20
C GLN A 16 10.32 -5.69 -6.36
N THR A 17 8.99 -5.65 -6.39
CA THR A 17 8.17 -6.59 -5.64
C THR A 17 7.38 -7.45 -6.61
N ARG A 18 7.52 -8.78 -6.47
CA ARG A 18 6.59 -9.73 -7.10
C ARG A 18 5.32 -9.77 -6.27
N PHE A 19 4.19 -9.50 -6.89
CA PHE A 19 2.90 -9.51 -6.22
C PHE A 19 2.48 -10.96 -5.97
N SER A 20 2.54 -11.39 -4.72
CA SER A 20 1.87 -12.60 -4.25
C SER A 20 0.59 -12.21 -3.53
N THR A 21 -0.53 -12.73 -4.02
CA THR A 21 -1.85 -12.59 -3.40
C THR A 21 -1.83 -12.97 -1.91
N ILE A 22 -1.24 -14.12 -1.58
CA ILE A 22 -1.18 -14.64 -0.21
C ILE A 22 -0.30 -13.74 0.67
N GLY A 23 0.87 -13.33 0.15
CA GLY A 23 1.77 -12.42 0.86
C GLY A 23 1.10 -11.07 1.19
N MET A 24 0.31 -10.54 0.25
CA MET A 24 -0.43 -9.29 0.46
C MET A 24 -1.53 -9.43 1.51
N LEU A 25 -2.30 -10.53 1.48
CA LEU A 25 -3.36 -10.78 2.45
C LEU A 25 -2.85 -10.86 3.90
N ILE A 26 -1.62 -11.34 4.10
CA ILE A 26 -0.98 -11.38 5.42
C ILE A 26 -0.70 -9.96 5.94
N LEU A 27 -0.50 -8.98 5.05
CA LEU A 27 -0.22 -7.59 5.41
C LEU A 27 -1.48 -6.75 5.60
N ILE A 28 -2.65 -7.22 5.17
CA ILE A 28 -3.91 -6.47 5.25
C ILE A 28 -4.64 -6.72 6.58
N HIS A 29 -5.07 -5.64 7.23
CA HIS A 29 -5.88 -5.71 8.44
C HIS A 29 -7.27 -6.28 8.16
N ASN A 30 -7.71 -7.29 8.94
CA ASN A 30 -8.94 -8.05 8.63
C ASN A 30 -10.23 -7.21 8.61
N ARG A 31 -10.47 -6.36 9.62
CA ARG A 31 -11.73 -5.62 9.76
C ARG A 31 -11.71 -4.15 9.39
N ARG A 32 -10.52 -3.53 9.36
CA ARG A 32 -10.39 -2.07 9.19
C ARG A 32 -9.91 -1.66 7.81
N PHE A 33 -9.56 -2.63 6.96
CA PHE A 33 -9.00 -2.34 5.66
C PHE A 33 -10.03 -1.84 4.66
N ILE A 34 -9.66 -0.77 3.96
CA ILE A 34 -10.36 -0.24 2.80
C ILE A 34 -9.35 0.09 1.71
N GLU A 35 -9.60 -0.37 0.49
CA GLU A 35 -8.95 0.12 -0.72
C GLU A 35 -9.91 1.01 -1.53
N ILE A 36 -9.41 2.11 -2.08
CA ILE A 36 -10.08 2.86 -3.13
C ILE A 36 -9.35 2.56 -4.44
N GLY A 37 -10.02 1.81 -5.32
CA GLY A 37 -9.48 1.48 -6.64
C GLY A 37 -9.47 2.69 -7.57
N SER A 38 -8.79 2.59 -8.71
CA SER A 38 -8.72 3.66 -9.71
C SER A 38 -10.09 4.07 -10.28
N SER A 39 -11.12 3.24 -10.11
CA SER A 39 -12.52 3.54 -10.47
C SER A 39 -13.26 4.37 -9.42
N GLY A 40 -12.63 4.66 -8.28
CA GLY A 40 -13.28 5.28 -7.12
C GLY A 40 -14.12 4.31 -6.27
N ARG A 41 -14.26 3.05 -6.69
CA ARG A 41 -14.94 2.01 -5.90
C ARG A 41 -14.13 1.65 -4.65
N ARG A 42 -14.85 1.36 -3.58
CA ARG A 42 -14.29 0.92 -2.29
C ARG A 42 -14.30 -0.60 -2.20
N TYR A 43 -13.20 -1.17 -1.74
CA TYR A 43 -13.03 -2.62 -1.57
C TYR A 43 -12.55 -2.91 -0.14
N THR A 44 -13.19 -3.87 0.50
CA THR A 44 -12.76 -4.44 1.77
C THR A 44 -11.82 -5.62 1.54
N LYS A 45 -11.23 -6.14 2.62
CA LYS A 45 -10.48 -7.40 2.54
C LYS A 45 -11.36 -8.56 2.05
N ALA A 46 -12.63 -8.59 2.44
CA ALA A 46 -13.57 -9.63 2.02
C ALA A 46 -13.87 -9.55 0.52
N ASP A 47 -14.00 -8.34 -0.02
CA ASP A 47 -14.21 -8.13 -1.46
C ASP A 47 -12.99 -8.60 -2.26
N MET A 48 -11.78 -8.30 -1.78
CA MET A 48 -10.55 -8.80 -2.40
C MET A 48 -10.51 -10.33 -2.41
N LEU A 49 -10.85 -10.99 -1.30
CA LEU A 49 -10.87 -12.46 -1.22
C LEU A 49 -11.81 -13.11 -2.23
N GLN A 50 -12.89 -12.43 -2.64
CA GLN A 50 -13.83 -12.93 -3.64
C GLN A 50 -13.36 -12.70 -5.08
N VAL A 51 -12.56 -11.65 -5.31
CA VAL A 51 -12.15 -11.20 -6.64
C VAL A 51 -10.72 -11.62 -7.00
N LEU A 52 -9.96 -12.13 -6.01
CA LEU A 52 -8.56 -12.50 -6.20
C LEU A 52 -8.40 -13.57 -7.29
N PRO A 53 -7.79 -13.23 -8.43
CA PRO A 53 -7.44 -14.23 -9.42
C PRO A 53 -6.40 -15.19 -8.82
N LEU A 54 -6.53 -16.49 -9.13
CA LEU A 54 -5.40 -17.40 -9.03
C LEU A 54 -4.31 -16.89 -9.99
N GLU A 55 -3.21 -16.40 -9.40
CA GLU A 55 -1.89 -16.29 -10.03
C GLU A 55 -1.83 -15.54 -11.37
N ALA A 56 -2.06 -14.22 -11.35
CA ALA A 56 -1.43 -13.33 -12.33
C ALA A 56 -0.28 -12.61 -11.62
N SER A 57 0.93 -13.17 -11.72
CA SER A 57 2.14 -12.49 -11.22
C SER A 57 2.36 -11.20 -12.01
N MET A 58 2.12 -10.07 -11.35
CA MET A 58 2.48 -8.75 -11.87
C MET A 58 3.77 -8.31 -11.21
N THR A 59 4.72 -7.83 -12.02
CA THR A 59 5.88 -7.10 -11.52
C THR A 59 5.49 -5.63 -11.42
N ILE A 60 5.58 -5.08 -10.21
CA ILE A 60 5.48 -3.64 -10.00
C ILE A 60 6.78 -3.19 -9.36
N GLU A 61 7.39 -2.17 -9.96
CA GLU A 61 8.50 -1.46 -9.37
C GLU A 61 7.97 -0.31 -8.54
N ALA A 62 8.39 -0.25 -7.26
CA ALA A 62 8.03 0.82 -6.36
C ALA A 62 9.26 1.70 -6.06
N THR A 63 9.10 3.01 -6.20
CA THR A 63 10.15 4.01 -6.04
C THR A 63 9.64 5.22 -5.25
N ASP A 64 10.55 6.15 -4.93
CA ASP A 64 10.23 7.45 -4.32
C ASP A 64 9.42 7.33 -3.02
N PHE A 65 9.82 6.40 -2.16
CA PHE A 65 9.14 6.17 -0.89
C PHE A 65 9.28 7.37 0.04
N GLU A 66 8.14 7.81 0.54
CA GLU A 66 8.00 8.72 1.66
C GLU A 66 7.23 8.02 2.78
N VAL A 67 7.82 7.99 3.98
CA VAL A 67 7.19 7.43 5.17
C VAL A 67 7.03 8.53 6.21
N ARG A 68 5.80 8.74 6.69
CA ARG A 68 5.47 9.69 7.75
C ARG A 68 4.84 8.97 8.93
N PHE A 69 5.32 9.23 10.14
CA PHE A 69 4.62 8.82 11.35
C PHE A 69 3.46 9.77 11.61
N LEU A 70 2.27 9.23 11.83
CA LEU A 70 1.09 10.00 12.23
C LEU A 70 0.75 9.76 13.72
N GLY A 71 1.43 8.81 14.34
CA GLY A 71 1.36 8.45 15.75
C GLY A 71 2.35 7.34 16.07
N LYS A 72 2.34 6.85 17.31
CA LYS A 72 3.24 5.77 17.77
C LYS A 72 3.04 4.46 16.98
N ASP A 73 1.80 4.20 16.58
CA ASP A 73 1.35 2.95 15.99
C ASP A 73 0.67 3.16 14.62
N LEU A 74 0.88 4.32 13.98
CA LEU A 74 0.25 4.66 12.70
C LEU A 74 1.24 5.40 11.79
N ILE A 75 1.44 4.88 10.58
CA ILE A 75 2.28 5.50 9.55
C ILE A 75 1.51 5.66 8.24
N LEU A 76 1.86 6.71 7.50
CA LEU A 76 1.51 6.95 6.12
C LEU A 76 2.71 6.62 5.23
N VAL A 77 2.48 5.83 4.18
CA VAL A 77 3.47 5.53 3.16
C VAL A 77 2.95 6.03 1.82
N ILE A 78 3.73 6.89 1.16
CA ILE A 78 3.48 7.40 -0.20
C ILE A 78 4.62 6.91 -1.09
N TYR A 79 4.31 6.42 -2.29
CA TYR A 79 5.31 5.94 -3.23
C TYR A 79 4.78 5.97 -4.66
N ARG A 80 5.71 5.92 -5.63
CA ARG A 80 5.40 5.73 -7.04
C ARG A 80 5.43 4.24 -7.37
N ALA A 81 4.44 3.77 -8.13
CA ALA A 81 4.37 2.40 -8.61
C ALA A 81 4.32 2.35 -10.14
N LEU A 82 5.25 1.63 -10.76
CA LEU A 82 5.32 1.38 -12.19
C LEU A 82 4.99 -0.07 -12.50
N LYS A 83 3.96 -0.31 -13.30
CA LYS A 83 3.62 -1.63 -13.85
C LYS A 83 4.45 -1.85 -15.12
N SER A 84 5.57 -2.56 -15.02
CA SER A 84 6.57 -2.64 -16.10
C SER A 84 6.01 -3.16 -17.43
N ARG A 85 5.06 -4.11 -17.41
CA ARG A 85 4.46 -4.66 -18.64
C ARG A 85 3.51 -3.70 -19.35
N GLU A 86 2.88 -2.79 -18.62
CA GLU A 86 1.84 -1.89 -19.16
C GLU A 86 2.37 -0.46 -19.37
N ASN A 87 3.60 -0.16 -18.92
CA ASN A 87 4.15 1.19 -18.82
C ASN A 87 3.20 2.19 -18.12
N LYS A 88 2.37 1.70 -17.19
CA LYS A 88 1.43 2.52 -16.42
C LYS A 88 2.02 2.83 -15.06
N SER A 89 2.00 4.10 -14.70
CA SER A 89 2.46 4.55 -13.38
C SER A 89 1.30 5.07 -12.53
N SER A 90 1.49 5.04 -11.21
CA SER A 90 0.53 5.56 -10.25
C SER A 90 1.25 6.13 -9.03
N LEU A 91 0.68 7.17 -8.42
CA LEU A 91 1.01 7.55 -7.05
C LEU A 91 0.15 6.75 -6.11
N ARG A 92 0.77 6.11 -5.14
CA ARG A 92 0.10 5.25 -4.17
C ARG A 92 0.28 5.80 -2.78
N SER A 93 -0.78 5.73 -2.01
CA SER A 93 -0.80 6.05 -0.59
C SER A 93 -1.35 4.86 0.20
N SER A 94 -0.81 4.65 1.39
CA SER A 94 -1.30 3.61 2.29
C SER A 94 -1.11 4.01 3.75
N LEU A 95 -2.09 3.67 4.58
CA LEU A 95 -1.96 3.78 6.03
C LEU A 95 -1.71 2.40 6.61
N TRP A 96 -0.76 2.34 7.54
CA TRP A 96 -0.38 1.14 8.24
C TRP A 96 -0.48 1.36 9.73
N LYS A 97 -1.12 0.42 10.41
CA LYS A 97 -1.26 0.40 11.86
C LYS A 97 -0.43 -0.74 12.45
N GLN A 98 0.33 -0.46 13.48
CA GLN A 98 1.05 -1.50 14.22
C GLN A 98 0.03 -2.29 15.04
N THR A 99 -0.01 -3.59 14.82
CA THR A 99 -0.71 -4.55 15.69
C THR A 99 0.31 -5.18 16.64
N GLU A 100 -0.15 -5.97 17.61
CA GLU A 100 0.73 -6.66 18.56
C GLU A 100 1.83 -7.49 17.85
N GLU A 101 1.52 -8.06 16.69
CA GLU A 101 2.45 -8.90 15.92
C GLU A 101 3.29 -8.09 14.90
N ARG A 102 2.66 -7.19 14.15
CA ARG A 102 3.29 -6.52 12.99
C ARG A 102 2.48 -5.33 12.47
N TRP A 103 3.09 -4.54 11.59
CA TRP A 103 2.39 -3.55 10.79
C TRP A 103 1.37 -4.23 9.87
N LYS A 104 0.14 -3.72 9.89
CA LYS A 104 -0.95 -4.13 8.99
C LYS A 104 -1.51 -2.91 8.27
N MET A 105 -1.69 -3.02 6.96
CA MET A 105 -2.31 -2.00 6.14
C MET A 105 -3.80 -1.89 6.49
N VAL A 106 -4.26 -0.67 6.75
CA VAL A 106 -5.67 -0.34 7.05
C VAL A 106 -6.30 0.51 5.95
N PHE A 107 -5.51 1.12 5.07
CA PHE A 107 -6.01 1.88 3.92
C PHE A 107 -5.06 1.80 2.74
N HIS A 108 -5.59 1.75 1.52
CA HIS A 108 -4.81 1.91 0.29
C HIS A 108 -5.57 2.70 -0.78
N GLN A 109 -4.84 3.53 -1.52
CA GLN A 109 -5.35 4.15 -2.75
C GLN A 109 -4.22 4.31 -3.75
N GLY A 110 -4.52 4.03 -5.03
CA GLY A 110 -3.65 4.33 -6.15
C GLY A 110 -4.32 5.32 -7.11
N THR A 111 -3.67 6.46 -7.34
CA THR A 111 -4.09 7.46 -8.32
C THR A 111 -3.23 7.30 -9.58
N PRO A 112 -3.82 7.01 -10.74
CA PRO A 112 -3.09 6.97 -12.02
C PRO A 112 -2.36 8.29 -12.29
N LEU A 113 -1.21 8.20 -12.95
CA LEU A 113 -0.44 9.34 -13.44
C LEU A 113 -0.50 9.41 -14.96
#